data_AF-A0A3N4ED24-F1
#
_entry.id   AF-A0A3N4ED24-F1
#
_cell.length_a   1.000
_cell.length_b   1.000
_cell.length_c   1.000
_cell.angle_alpha   90.00
_cell.angle_beta   90.00
_cell.angle_gamma   90.00
#
_symmetry.space_group_name_H-M   'P 1'
#
loop_
_entity.id
_entity.type
_entity.pdbx_description
1 polymer ?
#
loop_
_entity_poly.entity_id
_entity_poly.type
_entity_poly.pdbx_seq_one_letter_code
_entity_poly.pdbx_strand_id
1 'polypeptide(L)'
;MISIREKVAYGLGDTASNIVFQTVMLFLTFFYTDIFGISPAFVGTMFLAVRLIDAITDPLMGALTDRTHTRWGKFRPYLLWFALPFGIISVLAFTTPDLSEDGKIIYAFVTYTALMMVYTAINIPYCALGGVLTADPKERVSVQSYRFVFAMLGGLLVSGLTLPLVEFLGKGDQAKGYQLTIAAMSILGVAMFLVCFWGTKERLHPPVDQQSSFKKDFTDMLQNDQWRVLAIAAVCLLSGMVLRTSLAIYYVKYFLNMPDSITLFITLGMVGNIFGCILAEPLAKRFCKVKAYITLQLIAAAMCVISYFVASDQVVLAFAMFIVWGFTFNMATPLLWAKMADVVDYGQYKNGVRITGMIYSSVIFFIKLGVAIGGAAAGWLLAGYGYQADVIQTEHTQQGILLSFTIYPAIGSLLVAFVMRWYTLDNQKVDQIHLELNREAK
;
A
#
# COMPACT_ATOMS: atom_id res chain seq x y z
N MET A 1 22.81 6.64 -12.14
CA MET A 1 22.64 6.61 -10.67
C MET A 1 21.66 7.71 -10.26
N ILE A 2 20.72 7.41 -9.35
CA ILE A 2 19.74 8.38 -8.84
C ILE A 2 20.33 9.09 -7.62
N SER A 3 20.21 10.42 -7.57
CA SER A 3 20.67 11.20 -6.41
C SER A 3 19.78 10.99 -5.18
N ILE A 4 20.34 11.15 -3.97
CA ILE A 4 19.54 11.08 -2.73
C ILE A 4 18.40 12.10 -2.75
N ARG A 5 18.64 13.31 -3.29
CA ARG A 5 17.61 14.36 -3.43
C ARG A 5 16.42 13.88 -4.27
N GLU A 6 16.67 13.17 -5.36
CA GLU A 6 15.62 12.63 -6.22
C GLU A 6 14.87 11.46 -5.54
N LYS A 7 15.56 10.62 -4.77
CA LYS A 7 14.91 9.56 -3.97
C LYS A 7 14.00 10.13 -2.88
N VAL A 8 14.43 11.19 -2.21
CA VAL A 8 13.63 11.93 -1.22
C VAL A 8 12.43 12.59 -1.90
N ALA A 9 12.64 13.28 -3.03
CA ALA A 9 11.55 13.90 -3.78
C ALA A 9 10.50 12.86 -4.22
N TYR A 10 10.94 11.70 -4.71
CA TYR A 10 10.03 10.60 -5.01
C TYR A 10 9.29 10.12 -3.76
N GLY A 11 9.98 9.91 -2.64
CA GLY A 11 9.35 9.47 -1.39
C GLY A 11 8.30 10.43 -0.84
N LEU A 12 8.52 11.75 -0.96
CA LEU A 12 7.56 12.77 -0.56
C LEU A 12 6.22 12.67 -1.32
N GLY A 13 6.23 12.16 -2.55
CA GLY A 13 4.99 11.86 -3.27
C GLY A 13 4.13 10.80 -2.56
N ASP A 14 4.75 9.79 -1.94
CA ASP A 14 4.00 8.79 -1.18
C ASP A 14 3.52 9.35 0.16
N THR A 15 4.34 10.20 0.81
CA THR A 15 3.90 10.93 2.01
C THR A 15 2.63 11.73 1.72
N ALA A 16 2.60 12.47 0.61
CA ALA A 16 1.44 13.26 0.19
C ALA A 16 0.17 12.41 0.01
N SER A 17 0.29 11.27 -0.69
CA SER A 17 -0.80 10.30 -0.84
C SER A 17 -1.25 9.73 0.52
N ASN A 18 -0.30 9.37 1.39
CA ASN A 18 -0.58 8.76 2.68
C ASN A 18 -1.23 9.71 3.67
N ILE A 19 -0.94 11.02 3.61
CA ILE A 19 -1.59 12.02 4.48
C ILE A 19 -3.11 11.95 4.35
N VAL A 20 -3.63 11.98 3.14
CA VAL A 20 -5.08 11.92 2.91
C VAL A 20 -5.61 10.50 3.08
N PHE A 21 -4.92 9.48 2.55
CA PHE A 21 -5.37 8.10 2.65
C PHE A 21 -5.52 7.63 4.10
N GLN A 22 -4.53 7.91 4.96
CA GLN A 22 -4.56 7.54 6.37
C GLN A 22 -5.63 8.35 7.11
N THR A 23 -5.81 9.61 6.77
CA THR A 23 -6.89 10.43 7.35
C THR A 23 -8.26 9.81 7.04
N VAL A 24 -8.48 9.42 5.78
CA VAL A 24 -9.73 8.75 5.37
C VAL A 24 -9.96 7.47 6.16
N MET A 25 -8.92 6.63 6.27
CA MET A 25 -9.01 5.35 6.98
C MET A 25 -9.29 5.50 8.47
N LEU A 26 -8.72 6.52 9.12
CA LEU A 26 -8.80 6.69 10.58
C LEU A 26 -10.00 7.53 11.02
N PHE A 27 -10.34 8.58 10.29
CA PHE A 27 -11.24 9.63 10.79
C PHE A 27 -12.51 9.82 9.97
N LEU A 28 -12.57 9.38 8.70
CA LEU A 28 -13.71 9.73 7.84
C LEU A 28 -15.02 9.08 8.29
N THR A 29 -14.98 7.82 8.77
CA THR A 29 -16.16 7.15 9.33
C THR A 29 -16.75 7.97 10.47
N PHE A 30 -15.93 8.28 11.48
CA PHE A 30 -16.31 9.08 12.64
C PHE A 30 -16.82 10.45 12.24
N PHE A 31 -16.15 11.11 11.30
CA PHE A 31 -16.58 12.41 10.80
C PHE A 31 -17.97 12.34 10.15
N TYR A 32 -18.26 11.33 9.34
CA TYR A 32 -19.58 11.20 8.73
C TYR A 32 -20.67 10.79 9.71
N THR A 33 -20.37 9.95 10.69
CA THR A 33 -21.37 9.48 11.66
C THR A 33 -21.64 10.49 12.76
N ASP A 34 -20.60 10.92 13.47
CA ASP A 34 -20.73 11.67 14.73
C ASP A 34 -20.77 13.18 14.51
N ILE A 35 -20.11 13.68 13.46
CA ILE A 35 -20.04 15.12 13.18
C ILE A 35 -21.07 15.51 12.11
N PHE A 36 -21.09 14.82 10.97
CA PHE A 36 -22.01 15.18 9.87
C PHE A 36 -23.43 14.62 10.09
N GLY A 37 -23.57 13.52 10.84
CA GLY A 37 -24.84 12.94 11.25
C GLY A 37 -25.45 11.96 10.24
N ILE A 38 -24.62 11.22 9.48
CA ILE A 38 -25.07 10.20 8.53
C ILE A 38 -25.14 8.84 9.22
N SER A 39 -26.17 8.05 8.90
CA SER A 39 -26.30 6.67 9.41
C SER A 39 -25.04 5.82 9.12
N PRO A 40 -24.46 5.13 10.12
CA PRO A 40 -23.29 4.26 9.93
C PRO A 40 -23.50 3.18 8.85
N ALA A 41 -24.71 2.64 8.73
CA ALA A 41 -25.04 1.63 7.73
C ALA A 41 -24.90 2.20 6.30
N PHE A 42 -25.31 3.44 6.09
CA PHE A 42 -25.15 4.12 4.81
C PHE A 42 -23.66 4.40 4.53
N VAL A 43 -22.91 4.92 5.51
CA VAL A 43 -21.47 5.19 5.37
C VAL A 43 -20.70 3.92 4.97
N GLY A 44 -20.96 2.79 5.64
CA GLY A 44 -20.35 1.51 5.29
C GLY A 44 -20.68 1.04 3.87
N THR A 45 -21.95 1.18 3.46
CA THR A 45 -22.39 0.81 2.10
C THR A 45 -21.76 1.70 1.03
N MET A 46 -21.68 3.01 1.30
CA MET A 46 -20.99 3.99 0.45
C MET A 46 -19.52 3.64 0.27
N PHE A 47 -18.80 3.31 1.35
CA PHE A 47 -17.40 2.92 1.27
C PHE A 47 -17.19 1.68 0.40
N LEU A 48 -18.08 0.68 0.54
CA LEU A 48 -18.04 -0.50 -0.31
C LEU A 48 -18.29 -0.17 -1.79
N ALA A 49 -19.30 0.66 -2.08
CA ALA A 49 -19.63 1.07 -3.44
C ALA A 49 -18.47 1.80 -4.11
N VAL A 50 -17.82 2.73 -3.42
CA VAL A 50 -16.65 3.45 -3.96
C VAL A 50 -15.44 2.54 -4.13
N ARG A 51 -15.24 1.55 -3.23
CA ARG A 51 -14.21 0.52 -3.42
C ARG A 51 -14.41 -0.31 -4.69
N LEU A 52 -15.66 -0.59 -5.08
CA LEU A 52 -15.96 -1.27 -6.36
C LEU A 52 -15.66 -0.38 -7.56
N ILE A 53 -15.87 0.94 -7.45
CA ILE A 53 -15.47 1.90 -8.48
C ILE A 53 -13.94 1.89 -8.62
N ASP A 54 -13.19 1.97 -7.51
CA ASP A 54 -11.73 1.92 -7.49
C ASP A 54 -11.16 0.67 -8.18
N ALA A 55 -11.82 -0.48 -7.99
CA ALA A 55 -11.43 -1.74 -8.62
C ALA A 55 -11.43 -1.69 -10.16
N ILE A 56 -12.28 -0.85 -10.75
CA ILE A 56 -12.39 -0.67 -12.20
C ILE A 56 -11.49 0.49 -12.66
N THR A 57 -11.48 1.58 -11.90
CA THR A 57 -10.80 2.82 -12.31
C THR A 57 -9.29 2.71 -12.21
N ASP A 58 -8.75 1.91 -11.29
CA ASP A 58 -7.30 1.68 -11.16
C ASP A 58 -6.67 1.10 -12.46
N PRO A 59 -7.13 -0.05 -13.01
CA PRO A 59 -6.63 -0.57 -14.29
C PRO A 59 -6.80 0.41 -15.46
N LEU A 60 -7.95 1.08 -15.54
CA LEU A 60 -8.23 2.07 -16.59
C LEU A 60 -7.26 3.25 -16.51
N MET A 61 -6.98 3.72 -15.30
CA MET A 61 -6.04 4.81 -15.06
C MET A 61 -4.62 4.40 -15.47
N GLY A 62 -4.19 3.19 -15.11
CA GLY A 62 -2.90 2.66 -15.56
C GLY A 62 -2.78 2.66 -17.08
N ALA A 63 -3.81 2.16 -17.78
CA ALA A 63 -3.86 2.17 -19.23
C ALA A 63 -3.89 3.59 -19.84
N LEU A 64 -4.55 4.54 -19.18
CA LEU A 64 -4.59 5.94 -19.60
C LEU A 64 -3.20 6.59 -19.51
N THR A 65 -2.48 6.35 -18.40
CA THR A 65 -1.13 6.89 -18.20
C THR A 65 -0.14 6.37 -19.25
N ASP A 66 -0.26 5.10 -19.67
CA ASP A 66 0.58 4.52 -20.72
C ASP A 66 0.39 5.20 -22.09
N ARG A 67 -0.77 5.83 -22.34
CA ARG A 67 -1.07 6.57 -23.59
C ARG A 67 -0.84 8.07 -23.48
N THR A 68 -0.44 8.55 -22.31
CA THR A 68 -0.21 9.98 -22.11
C THR A 68 1.11 10.38 -22.74
N HIS A 69 1.06 11.39 -23.61
CA HIS A 69 2.24 11.97 -24.24
C HIS A 69 2.31 13.45 -23.90
N THR A 70 3.29 13.84 -23.08
CA THR A 70 3.52 15.25 -22.75
C THR A 70 5.01 15.58 -22.73
N ARG A 71 5.33 16.88 -22.76
CA ARG A 71 6.69 17.40 -22.59
C ARG A 71 7.35 17.06 -21.25
N TRP A 72 6.57 16.69 -20.23
CA TRP A 72 7.07 16.42 -18.88
C TRP A 72 7.23 14.92 -18.58
N GLY A 73 6.85 14.05 -19.52
CA GLY A 73 6.79 12.60 -19.34
C GLY A 73 5.36 12.07 -19.41
N LYS A 74 5.18 10.80 -19.03
CA LYS A 74 3.88 10.11 -19.01
C LYS A 74 3.20 10.19 -17.64
N PHE A 75 3.96 10.03 -16.57
CA PHE A 75 3.43 9.86 -15.21
C PHE A 75 3.48 11.16 -14.41
N ARG A 76 4.56 11.93 -14.56
CA ARG A 76 4.76 13.20 -13.85
C ARG A 76 3.61 14.23 -14.03
N PRO A 77 3.02 14.43 -15.23
CA PRO A 77 1.95 15.42 -15.41
C PRO A 77 0.76 15.21 -14.48
N TYR A 78 0.43 13.97 -14.13
CA TYR A 78 -0.68 13.66 -13.23
C TYR A 78 -0.46 14.21 -11.82
N LEU A 79 0.78 14.21 -11.33
CA LEU A 79 1.14 14.86 -10.06
C LEU A 79 0.85 16.36 -10.13
N LEU A 80 1.16 17.01 -11.26
CA LEU A 80 0.92 18.44 -11.42
C LEU A 80 -0.56 18.78 -11.58
N TRP A 81 -1.27 18.04 -12.45
CA TRP A 81 -2.67 18.32 -12.78
C TRP A 81 -3.62 18.01 -11.63
N PHE A 82 -3.37 16.93 -10.89
CA PHE A 82 -4.28 16.46 -9.85
C PHE A 82 -3.87 16.83 -8.43
N ALA A 83 -2.66 17.36 -8.18
CA ALA A 83 -2.27 17.78 -6.83
C ALA A 83 -3.24 18.80 -6.22
N LEU A 84 -3.59 19.86 -6.96
CA LEU A 84 -4.52 20.88 -6.46
C LEU A 84 -5.97 20.35 -6.33
N PRO A 85 -6.56 19.68 -7.35
CA PRO A 85 -7.85 19.00 -7.19
C PRO A 85 -7.90 18.04 -5.99
N PHE A 86 -6.82 17.29 -5.76
CA PHE A 86 -6.71 16.37 -4.63
C PHE A 86 -6.80 17.10 -3.28
N GLY A 87 -6.06 18.21 -3.16
CA GLY A 87 -6.11 19.03 -1.95
C GLY A 87 -7.48 19.70 -1.73
N ILE A 88 -8.14 20.16 -2.79
CA ILE A 88 -9.47 20.79 -2.68
C ILE A 88 -10.53 19.76 -2.30
N ILE A 89 -10.58 18.63 -3.01
CA ILE A 89 -11.63 17.62 -2.83
C ILE A 89 -11.47 16.92 -1.47
N SER A 90 -10.25 16.75 -0.97
CA SER A 90 -10.04 16.24 0.39
C SER A 90 -10.63 17.18 1.45
N VAL A 91 -10.52 18.50 1.29
CA VAL A 91 -11.19 19.46 2.20
C VAL A 91 -12.71 19.39 2.05
N LEU A 92 -13.24 19.29 0.82
CA LEU A 92 -14.68 19.15 0.59
C LEU A 92 -15.25 17.88 1.25
N ALA A 93 -14.52 16.76 1.20
CA ALA A 93 -14.95 15.53 1.86
C ALA A 93 -15.07 15.66 3.40
N PHE A 94 -14.33 16.59 4.00
CA PHE A 94 -14.39 16.94 5.42
C PHE A 94 -15.09 18.28 5.69
N THR A 95 -15.99 18.70 4.79
CA THR A 95 -16.84 19.87 4.97
C THR A 95 -18.27 19.43 5.26
N THR A 96 -18.93 20.09 6.22
CA THR A 96 -20.31 19.82 6.60
C THR A 96 -21.24 20.95 6.11
N PRO A 97 -21.64 20.96 4.82
CA PRO A 97 -22.64 21.92 4.35
C PRO A 97 -23.98 21.68 5.04
N ASP A 98 -24.71 22.76 5.32
CA ASP A 98 -26.06 22.67 5.89
C ASP A 98 -27.04 22.22 4.80
N LEU A 99 -27.37 20.93 4.81
CA LEU A 99 -28.23 20.25 3.84
C LEU A 99 -29.24 19.37 4.58
N SER A 100 -30.35 19.05 3.91
CA SER A 100 -31.29 18.02 4.37
C SER A 100 -30.59 16.66 4.51
N GLU A 101 -31.17 15.71 5.25
CA GLU A 101 -30.58 14.38 5.46
C GLU A 101 -30.19 13.68 4.14
N ASP A 102 -31.10 13.66 3.15
CA ASP A 102 -30.82 13.13 1.82
C ASP A 102 -29.71 13.92 1.10
N GLY A 103 -29.66 15.24 1.30
CA GLY A 103 -28.62 16.10 0.76
C GLY A 103 -27.23 15.80 1.34
N LYS A 104 -27.13 15.48 2.64
CA LYS A 104 -25.88 15.07 3.29
C LYS A 104 -25.37 13.75 2.73
N ILE A 105 -26.27 12.79 2.56
CA ILE A 105 -25.99 11.47 1.97
C ILE A 105 -25.42 11.63 0.55
N ILE A 106 -26.10 12.40 -0.31
CA ILE A 106 -25.66 12.65 -1.69
C ILE A 106 -24.31 13.38 -1.69
N TYR A 107 -24.16 14.41 -0.85
CA TYR A 107 -22.92 15.18 -0.76
C TYR A 107 -21.73 14.31 -0.33
N ALA A 108 -21.89 13.49 0.70
CA ALA A 108 -20.86 12.57 1.18
C ALA A 108 -20.49 11.55 0.09
N PHE A 109 -21.48 10.98 -0.60
CA PHE A 109 -21.24 10.04 -1.70
C PHE A 109 -20.45 10.68 -2.84
N VAL A 110 -20.84 11.87 -3.30
CA VAL A 110 -20.19 12.57 -4.41
C VAL A 110 -18.77 13.01 -4.04
N THR A 111 -18.59 13.65 -2.88
CA THR A 111 -17.27 14.14 -2.46
C THR A 111 -16.29 13.01 -2.18
N TYR A 112 -16.74 11.93 -1.54
CA TYR A 112 -15.90 10.77 -1.28
C TYR A 112 -15.55 10.02 -2.58
N THR A 113 -16.51 9.83 -3.49
CA THR A 113 -16.23 9.23 -4.81
C THR A 113 -15.24 10.08 -5.59
N ALA A 114 -15.44 11.41 -5.63
CA ALA A 114 -14.52 12.33 -6.30
C ALA A 114 -13.11 12.28 -5.67
N LEU A 115 -13.02 12.21 -4.34
CA LEU A 115 -11.75 12.09 -3.63
C LEU A 115 -11.00 10.83 -4.05
N MET A 116 -11.70 9.69 -4.09
CA MET A 116 -11.09 8.42 -4.46
C MET A 116 -10.70 8.36 -5.94
N MET A 117 -11.50 8.95 -6.83
CA MET A 117 -11.15 9.07 -8.25
C MET A 117 -9.89 9.90 -8.47
N VAL A 118 -9.75 11.04 -7.78
CA VAL A 118 -8.54 11.86 -7.87
C VAL A 118 -7.35 11.18 -7.20
N TYR A 119 -7.57 10.45 -6.09
CA TYR A 119 -6.55 9.63 -5.47
C TYR A 119 -6.02 8.56 -6.45
N THR A 120 -6.88 7.87 -7.19
CA THR A 120 -6.47 6.93 -8.25
C THR A 120 -5.72 7.65 -9.37
N ALA A 121 -6.22 8.80 -9.81
CA ALA A 121 -5.63 9.60 -10.89
C ALA A 121 -4.21 10.10 -10.56
N ILE A 122 -3.85 10.25 -9.28
CA ILE A 122 -2.51 10.65 -8.86
C ILE A 122 -1.64 9.45 -8.44
N ASN A 123 -2.19 8.53 -7.66
CA ASN A 123 -1.42 7.47 -6.99
C ASN A 123 -0.99 6.36 -7.94
N ILE A 124 -1.81 5.99 -8.92
CA ILE A 124 -1.45 4.99 -9.93
C ILE A 124 -0.26 5.47 -10.79
N PRO A 125 -0.30 6.67 -11.43
CA PRO A 125 0.86 7.19 -12.13
C PRO A 125 2.07 7.40 -11.22
N TYR A 126 1.88 7.85 -9.98
CA TYR A 126 2.97 7.98 -9.00
C TYR A 126 3.68 6.64 -8.71
N CYS A 127 2.91 5.57 -8.53
CA CYS A 127 3.47 4.24 -8.33
C CYS A 127 4.26 3.77 -9.56
N ALA A 128 3.69 3.95 -10.75
CA ALA A 128 4.33 3.60 -12.02
C ALA A 128 5.59 4.43 -12.33
N LEU A 129 5.64 5.70 -11.90
CA LEU A 129 6.79 6.58 -12.02
C LEU A 129 8.06 5.92 -11.44
N GLY A 130 7.94 5.22 -10.30
CA GLY A 130 9.05 4.51 -9.67
C GLY A 130 9.72 3.47 -10.58
N GLY A 131 8.97 2.89 -11.52
CA GLY A 131 9.47 1.93 -12.51
C GLY A 131 10.21 2.55 -13.70
N VAL A 132 10.15 3.88 -13.87
CA VAL A 132 10.79 4.60 -15.00
C VAL A 132 11.83 5.63 -14.58
N LEU A 133 12.08 5.80 -13.27
CA LEU A 133 13.14 6.67 -12.76
C LEU A 133 14.54 6.13 -13.06
N THR A 134 14.72 4.80 -13.07
CA THR A 134 16.02 4.15 -13.30
C THR A 134 15.87 2.81 -14.01
N ALA A 135 16.84 2.55 -14.87
CA ALA A 135 17.03 1.28 -15.55
C ALA A 135 17.85 0.29 -14.68
N ASP A 136 18.63 0.79 -13.72
CA ASP A 136 19.45 -0.03 -12.82
C ASP A 136 18.57 -0.78 -11.80
N PRO A 137 18.57 -2.14 -11.81
CA PRO A 137 17.77 -2.96 -10.90
C PRO A 137 18.07 -2.74 -9.42
N LYS A 138 19.31 -2.40 -9.05
CA LYS A 138 19.69 -2.16 -7.64
C LYS A 138 19.15 -0.84 -7.13
N GLU A 139 19.17 0.19 -7.99
CA GLU A 139 18.61 1.50 -7.65
C GLU A 139 17.09 1.46 -7.51
N ARG A 140 16.39 0.55 -8.20
CA ARG A 140 14.93 0.37 -8.04
C ARG A 140 14.55 -0.01 -6.61
N VAL A 141 15.29 -0.92 -5.97
CA VAL A 141 15.03 -1.30 -4.57
C VAL A 141 15.29 -0.13 -3.64
N SER A 142 16.35 0.65 -3.88
CA SER A 142 16.64 1.86 -3.10
C SER A 142 15.49 2.87 -3.19
N VAL A 143 15.04 3.20 -4.40
CA VAL A 143 13.91 4.11 -4.64
C VAL A 143 12.66 3.66 -3.89
N GLN A 144 12.33 2.37 -3.94
CA GLN A 144 11.19 1.80 -3.22
C GLN A 144 11.36 1.80 -1.69
N SER A 145 12.59 1.60 -1.20
CA SER A 145 12.88 1.63 0.24
C SER A 145 12.69 3.04 0.80
N TYR A 146 13.21 4.06 0.11
CA TYR A 146 12.95 5.46 0.44
C TYR A 146 11.44 5.75 0.42
N ARG A 147 10.75 5.34 -0.64
CA ARG A 147 9.30 5.52 -0.77
C ARG A 147 8.54 5.03 0.47
N PHE A 148 8.77 3.79 0.89
CA PHE A 148 8.05 3.21 2.03
C PHE A 148 8.39 3.85 3.37
N VAL A 149 9.64 4.28 3.59
CA VAL A 149 10.01 5.03 4.80
C VAL A 149 9.24 6.36 4.85
N PHE A 150 9.18 7.09 3.75
CA PHE A 150 8.45 8.36 3.66
C PHE A 150 6.93 8.17 3.76
N ALA A 151 6.38 7.07 3.25
CA ALA A 151 4.98 6.69 3.43
C ALA A 151 4.64 6.49 4.92
N MET A 152 5.49 5.75 5.64
CA MET A 152 5.35 5.51 7.08
C MET A 152 5.42 6.82 7.88
N LEU A 153 6.35 7.71 7.54
CA LEU A 153 6.41 9.05 8.16
C LEU A 153 5.12 9.84 7.90
N GLY A 154 4.53 9.74 6.71
CA GLY A 154 3.23 10.35 6.39
C GLY A 154 2.10 9.81 7.26
N GLY A 155 2.04 8.49 7.45
CA GLY A 155 1.08 7.87 8.37
C GLY A 155 1.27 8.30 9.83
N LEU A 156 2.52 8.39 10.29
CA LEU A 156 2.83 8.88 11.64
C LEU A 156 2.39 10.34 11.83
N LEU A 157 2.64 11.21 10.84
CA LEU A 157 2.18 12.61 10.87
C LEU A 157 0.66 12.69 11.06
N VAL A 158 -0.11 11.91 10.31
CA VAL A 158 -1.58 11.87 10.44
C VAL A 158 -2.00 11.35 11.81
N SER A 159 -1.48 10.19 12.22
CA SER A 159 -1.89 9.57 13.49
C SER A 159 -1.54 10.42 14.71
N GLY A 160 -0.40 11.13 14.68
CA GLY A 160 0.09 11.90 15.81
C GLY A 160 -0.37 13.37 15.84
N LEU A 161 -0.61 14.00 14.69
CA LEU A 161 -0.90 15.44 14.63
C LEU A 161 -2.36 15.78 14.32
N THR A 162 -3.15 14.87 13.75
CA THR A 162 -4.53 15.23 13.33
C THR A 162 -5.39 15.67 14.49
N LEU A 163 -5.54 14.87 15.56
CA LEU A 163 -6.41 15.25 16.68
C LEU A 163 -5.92 16.51 17.43
N PRO A 164 -4.62 16.67 17.76
CA PRO A 164 -4.13 17.92 18.34
C PRO A 164 -4.41 19.16 17.48
N LEU A 165 -4.28 19.04 16.15
CA LEU A 165 -4.59 20.14 15.23
C LEU A 165 -6.09 20.41 15.14
N VAL A 166 -6.94 19.38 15.19
CA VAL A 166 -8.39 19.53 15.22
C VAL A 166 -8.82 20.33 16.45
N GLU A 167 -8.27 20.00 17.62
CA GLU A 167 -8.55 20.73 18.86
C GLU A 167 -8.06 22.18 18.80
N PHE A 168 -6.82 22.39 18.35
CA PHE A 168 -6.19 23.71 18.27
C PHE A 168 -6.88 24.65 17.25
N LEU A 169 -7.19 24.14 16.06
CA LEU A 169 -7.80 24.92 14.97
C LEU A 169 -9.32 25.04 15.11
N GLY A 170 -9.96 24.01 15.66
CA GLY A 170 -11.41 23.95 15.87
C GLY A 170 -11.90 24.84 16.99
N LYS A 171 -11.07 25.09 18.02
CA LYS A 171 -11.43 25.93 19.19
C LYS A 171 -12.79 25.53 19.80
N GLY A 172 -13.07 24.23 19.87
CA GLY A 172 -14.33 23.67 20.37
C GLY A 172 -15.34 23.24 19.28
N ASP A 173 -15.18 23.70 18.03
CA ASP A 173 -15.97 23.23 16.89
C ASP A 173 -15.21 22.10 16.17
N GLN A 174 -15.68 20.86 16.33
CA GLN A 174 -15.05 19.70 15.72
C GLN A 174 -15.16 19.69 14.19
N ALA A 175 -16.30 20.12 13.61
CA ALA A 175 -16.49 20.13 12.17
C ALA A 175 -15.48 21.07 11.51
N LYS A 176 -15.37 22.29 12.05
CA LYS A 176 -14.38 23.27 11.60
C LYS A 176 -12.95 22.83 11.89
N GLY A 177 -12.71 22.18 13.03
CA GLY A 177 -11.40 21.65 13.41
C GLY A 177 -10.88 20.61 12.41
N TYR A 178 -11.71 19.64 12.02
CA TYR A 178 -11.38 18.67 10.98
C TYR A 178 -11.16 19.36 9.64
N GLN A 179 -12.09 20.22 9.21
CA GLN A 179 -11.97 20.92 7.92
C GLN A 179 -10.65 21.71 7.80
N LEU A 180 -10.29 22.49 8.82
CA LEU A 180 -9.05 23.29 8.84
C LEU A 180 -7.79 22.43 8.94
N THR A 181 -7.85 21.34 9.72
CA THR A 181 -6.73 20.39 9.83
C THR A 181 -6.46 19.71 8.49
N ILE A 182 -7.52 19.25 7.82
CA ILE A 182 -7.39 18.63 6.49
C ILE A 182 -6.94 19.68 5.48
N ALA A 183 -7.40 20.93 5.55
CA ALA A 183 -6.89 21.99 4.69
C ALA A 183 -5.38 22.21 4.85
N ALA A 184 -4.87 22.28 6.09
CA ALA A 184 -3.44 22.44 6.35
C ALA A 184 -2.63 21.23 5.83
N MET A 185 -3.11 20.02 6.11
CA MET A 185 -2.48 18.76 5.68
C MET A 185 -2.51 18.59 4.15
N SER A 186 -3.60 19.00 3.51
CA SER A 186 -3.76 18.98 2.05
C SER A 186 -2.87 20.00 1.36
N ILE A 187 -2.69 21.20 1.92
CA ILE A 187 -1.71 22.19 1.42
C ILE A 187 -0.30 21.60 1.47
N LEU A 188 0.06 20.95 2.58
CA LEU A 188 1.35 20.26 2.71
C LEU A 188 1.50 19.13 1.68
N GLY A 189 0.46 18.31 1.51
CA GLY A 189 0.43 17.24 0.51
C GLY A 189 0.58 17.75 -0.92
N VAL A 190 -0.11 18.83 -1.29
CA VAL A 190 0.04 19.50 -2.60
C VAL A 190 1.48 19.96 -2.80
N ALA A 191 2.08 20.63 -1.81
CA ALA A 191 3.47 21.06 -1.88
C ALA A 191 4.43 19.87 -2.07
N MET A 192 4.21 18.77 -1.35
CA MET A 192 5.00 17.54 -1.49
C MET A 192 4.86 16.88 -2.87
N PHE A 193 3.64 16.81 -3.45
CA PHE A 193 3.45 16.32 -4.82
C PHE A 193 4.17 17.18 -5.85
N LEU A 194 4.13 18.50 -5.68
CA LEU A 194 4.82 19.43 -6.54
C LEU A 194 6.35 19.29 -6.43
N VAL A 195 6.89 19.12 -5.22
CA VAL A 195 8.30 18.78 -5.00
C VAL A 195 8.66 17.45 -5.67
N CYS A 196 7.81 16.43 -5.58
CA CYS A 196 7.98 15.16 -6.28
C CYS A 196 8.01 15.36 -7.80
N PHE A 197 7.10 16.18 -8.34
CA PHE A 197 7.06 16.50 -9.77
C PHE A 197 8.37 17.14 -10.25
N TRP A 198 8.85 18.21 -9.60
CA TRP A 198 10.06 18.92 -10.02
C TRP A 198 11.36 18.17 -9.67
N GLY A 199 11.36 17.39 -8.59
CA GLY A 199 12.53 16.68 -8.10
C GLY A 199 12.78 15.32 -8.77
N THR A 200 11.85 14.80 -9.57
CA THR A 200 11.98 13.52 -10.29
C THR A 200 12.14 13.72 -11.80
N LYS A 201 12.83 12.77 -12.45
CA LYS A 201 12.96 12.74 -13.92
C LYS A 201 12.68 11.34 -14.47
N GLU A 202 11.74 11.26 -15.42
CA GLU A 202 11.51 10.04 -16.20
C GLU A 202 12.70 9.80 -17.13
N ARG A 203 13.22 8.57 -17.13
CA ARG A 203 14.38 8.17 -17.95
C ARG A 203 14.08 7.02 -18.90
N LEU A 204 13.13 6.15 -18.54
CA LEU A 204 12.70 5.04 -19.37
C LEU A 204 11.45 5.42 -20.16
N HIS A 205 11.54 5.30 -21.48
CA HIS A 205 10.46 5.59 -22.41
C HIS A 205 10.05 4.32 -23.18
N PRO A 206 8.79 4.20 -23.60
CA PRO A 206 8.37 3.13 -24.50
C PRO A 206 9.05 3.26 -25.88
N PRO A 207 9.10 2.16 -26.67
CA PRO A 207 9.53 2.17 -28.07
C PRO A 207 8.75 3.19 -28.92
N VAL A 208 9.44 3.80 -29.90
CA VAL A 208 8.93 4.92 -30.72
C VAL A 208 7.69 4.52 -31.54
N ASP A 209 7.64 3.30 -32.06
CA ASP A 209 6.57 2.80 -32.94
C ASP A 209 5.46 2.03 -32.19
N GLN A 210 5.45 2.07 -30.85
CA GLN A 210 4.48 1.33 -30.04
C GLN A 210 3.06 1.87 -30.23
N GLN A 211 2.25 1.19 -31.05
CA GLN A 211 0.79 1.39 -31.05
C GLN A 211 0.12 0.58 -29.94
N SER A 212 -0.61 1.29 -29.07
CA SER A 212 -1.20 0.72 -27.86
C SER A 212 -2.73 0.83 -27.88
N SER A 213 -3.40 -0.32 -27.74
CA SER A 213 -4.84 -0.45 -27.58
C SER A 213 -5.12 -1.14 -26.25
N PHE A 214 -6.18 -0.74 -25.54
CA PHE A 214 -6.47 -1.26 -24.20
C PHE A 214 -6.57 -2.79 -24.22
N LYS A 215 -7.27 -3.33 -25.23
CA LYS A 215 -7.45 -4.78 -25.40
C LYS A 215 -6.12 -5.49 -25.66
N LYS A 216 -5.23 -4.87 -26.44
CA LYS A 216 -3.91 -5.41 -26.76
C LYS A 216 -3.02 -5.42 -25.52
N ASP A 217 -2.87 -4.26 -24.86
CA ASP A 217 -2.08 -4.15 -23.63
C ASP A 217 -2.55 -5.15 -22.56
N PHE A 218 -3.87 -5.29 -22.39
CA PHE A 218 -4.45 -6.22 -21.43
C PHE A 218 -4.11 -7.68 -21.79
N THR A 219 -4.16 -8.03 -23.08
CA THR A 219 -3.77 -9.36 -23.56
C THR A 219 -2.28 -9.60 -23.37
N ASP A 220 -1.43 -8.63 -23.72
CA ASP A 220 0.02 -8.70 -23.59
C ASP A 220 0.44 -8.85 -22.12
N MET A 221 -0.27 -8.16 -21.20
CA MET A 221 -0.11 -8.31 -19.76
C MET A 221 -0.46 -9.73 -19.30
N LEU A 222 -1.60 -10.28 -19.71
CA LEU A 222 -2.01 -11.64 -19.34
C LEU A 222 -1.06 -12.72 -19.89
N GLN A 223 -0.46 -12.49 -21.06
CA GLN A 223 0.55 -13.37 -21.66
C GLN A 223 1.91 -13.31 -20.93
N ASN A 224 2.18 -12.24 -20.19
CA ASN A 224 3.36 -12.12 -19.35
C ASN A 224 3.22 -13.07 -18.13
N ASP A 225 3.94 -14.19 -18.19
CA ASP A 225 4.00 -15.21 -17.14
C ASP A 225 4.58 -14.66 -15.83
N GLN A 226 5.59 -13.78 -15.90
CA GLN A 226 6.22 -13.20 -14.72
C GLN A 226 5.30 -12.20 -13.99
N TRP A 227 4.43 -11.51 -14.73
CA TRP A 227 3.36 -10.70 -14.15
C TRP A 227 2.35 -11.54 -13.36
N ARG A 228 1.88 -12.67 -13.93
CA ARG A 228 0.93 -13.57 -13.26
C ARG A 228 1.46 -14.11 -11.94
N VAL A 229 2.73 -14.52 -11.94
CA VAL A 229 3.41 -14.99 -10.71
C VAL A 229 3.45 -13.87 -9.67
N LEU A 230 3.79 -12.64 -10.07
CA LEU A 230 3.86 -11.50 -9.16
C LEU A 230 2.49 -11.09 -8.61
N ALA A 231 1.44 -11.15 -9.44
CA ALA A 231 0.06 -10.86 -9.03
C ALA A 231 -0.44 -11.85 -7.96
N ILE A 232 -0.24 -13.15 -8.17
CA ILE A 232 -0.60 -14.18 -7.19
C ILE A 232 0.21 -14.00 -5.89
N ALA A 233 1.52 -13.76 -6.01
CA ALA A 233 2.37 -13.50 -4.86
C ALA A 233 1.90 -12.27 -4.06
N ALA A 234 1.44 -11.20 -4.73
CA ALA A 234 0.90 -10.03 -4.08
C ALA A 234 -0.37 -10.35 -3.26
N VAL A 235 -1.31 -11.12 -3.81
CA VAL A 235 -2.53 -11.52 -3.07
C VAL A 235 -2.17 -12.31 -1.81
N CYS A 236 -1.32 -13.33 -1.93
CA CYS A 236 -0.91 -14.18 -0.82
C CYS A 236 -0.13 -13.41 0.27
N LEU A 237 0.73 -12.48 -0.16
CA LEU A 237 1.52 -11.66 0.76
C LEU A 237 0.61 -10.75 1.58
N LEU A 238 -0.23 -9.98 0.90
CA LEU A 238 -1.04 -8.94 1.54
C LEU A 238 -2.17 -9.53 2.38
N SER A 239 -2.72 -10.68 1.99
CA SER A 239 -3.72 -11.37 2.81
C SER A 239 -3.13 -11.86 4.14
N GLY A 240 -1.95 -12.48 4.11
CA GLY A 240 -1.24 -12.91 5.32
C GLY A 240 -0.84 -11.74 6.22
N MET A 241 -0.37 -10.64 5.63
CA MET A 241 -0.04 -9.40 6.35
C MET A 241 -1.26 -8.87 7.12
N VAL A 242 -2.36 -8.63 6.40
CA VAL A 242 -3.55 -7.99 6.96
C VAL A 242 -4.19 -8.88 7.99
N LEU A 243 -4.28 -10.18 7.72
CA LEU A 243 -4.80 -11.15 8.69
C LEU A 243 -4.07 -11.05 10.03
N ARG A 244 -2.73 -11.05 10.01
CA ARG A 244 -1.93 -10.96 11.25
C ARG A 244 -2.08 -9.61 11.93
N THR A 245 -2.01 -8.50 11.18
CA THR A 245 -2.12 -7.16 11.77
C THR A 245 -3.51 -6.88 12.35
N SER A 246 -4.58 -7.35 11.70
CA SER A 246 -5.95 -7.21 12.18
C SER A 246 -6.20 -8.04 13.45
N LEU A 247 -5.56 -9.21 13.57
CA LEU A 247 -5.71 -10.08 14.74
C LEU A 247 -4.77 -9.74 15.90
N ALA A 248 -3.78 -8.86 15.70
CA ALA A 248 -2.81 -8.47 16.73
C ALA A 248 -3.47 -7.93 18.01
N ILE A 249 -4.53 -7.12 17.86
CA ILE A 249 -5.28 -6.56 18.99
C ILE A 249 -5.93 -7.68 19.82
N TYR A 250 -6.57 -8.64 19.15
CA TYR A 250 -7.25 -9.76 19.80
C TYR A 250 -6.26 -10.70 20.50
N TYR A 251 -5.12 -10.95 19.86
CA TYR A 251 -4.03 -11.72 20.46
C TYR A 251 -3.53 -11.09 21.76
N VAL A 252 -3.25 -9.78 21.77
CA VAL A 252 -2.77 -9.10 22.98
C VAL A 252 -3.87 -8.99 24.04
N LYS A 253 -5.10 -8.65 23.65
CA LYS A 253 -6.23 -8.46 24.59
C LYS A 253 -6.67 -9.77 25.24
N TYR A 254 -6.85 -10.83 24.46
CA TYR A 254 -7.56 -12.05 24.91
C TYR A 254 -6.68 -13.30 25.06
N PHE A 255 -5.50 -13.35 24.42
CA PHE A 255 -4.56 -14.46 24.58
C PHE A 255 -3.45 -14.11 25.57
N LEU A 256 -2.81 -12.94 25.42
CA LEU A 256 -1.81 -12.45 26.40
C LEU A 256 -2.45 -11.82 27.65
N ASN A 257 -3.75 -11.49 27.63
CA ASN A 257 -4.47 -10.81 28.70
C ASN A 257 -3.84 -9.46 29.12
N MET A 258 -3.35 -8.67 28.15
CA MET A 258 -2.69 -7.38 28.39
C MET A 258 -3.29 -6.24 27.56
N PRO A 259 -4.56 -5.85 27.80
CA PRO A 259 -5.21 -4.78 27.03
C PRO A 259 -4.43 -3.46 27.03
N ASP A 260 -3.80 -3.10 28.15
CA ASP A 260 -3.02 -1.84 28.27
C ASP A 260 -1.75 -1.83 27.41
N SER A 261 -1.30 -3.00 26.94
CA SER A 261 -0.08 -3.14 26.14
C SER A 261 -0.33 -3.26 24.64
N ILE A 262 -1.59 -3.14 24.18
CA ILE A 262 -1.95 -3.22 22.74
C ILE A 262 -1.19 -2.17 21.93
N THR A 263 -1.22 -0.90 22.39
CA THR A 263 -0.53 0.20 21.71
C THR A 263 0.97 -0.06 21.63
N LEU A 264 1.59 -0.46 22.75
CA LEU A 264 3.02 -0.77 22.79
C LEU A 264 3.38 -1.91 21.82
N PHE A 265 2.59 -2.99 21.78
CA PHE A 265 2.81 -4.12 20.89
C PHE A 265 2.78 -3.72 19.42
N ILE A 266 1.76 -2.95 19.01
CA ILE A 266 1.60 -2.49 17.62
C ILE A 266 2.73 -1.51 17.25
N THR A 267 3.04 -0.54 18.11
CA THR A 267 4.09 0.45 17.87
C THR A 267 5.45 -0.21 17.72
N LEU A 268 5.79 -1.17 18.59
CA LEU A 268 7.04 -1.93 18.46
C LEU A 268 7.10 -2.77 17.18
N GLY A 269 5.98 -3.37 16.77
CA GLY A 269 5.87 -4.02 15.46
C GLY A 269 6.14 -3.06 14.30
N MET A 270 5.63 -1.82 14.37
CA MET A 270 5.92 -0.77 13.37
C MET A 270 7.40 -0.39 13.33
N VAL A 271 8.08 -0.34 14.47
CA VAL A 271 9.53 -0.11 14.52
C VAL A 271 10.27 -1.20 13.73
N GLY A 272 9.91 -2.47 13.96
CA GLY A 272 10.42 -3.59 13.16
C GLY A 272 10.19 -3.37 11.66
N ASN A 273 8.97 -2.98 11.28
CA ASN A 273 8.61 -2.73 9.88
C ASN A 273 9.48 -1.64 9.21
N ILE A 274 9.70 -0.52 9.90
CA ILE A 274 10.51 0.60 9.41
C ILE A 274 11.96 0.15 9.17
N PHE A 275 12.58 -0.51 10.16
CA PHE A 275 13.94 -1.01 10.01
C PHE A 275 14.06 -2.08 8.91
N GLY A 276 13.03 -2.90 8.74
CA GLY A 276 12.93 -3.86 7.64
C GLY A 276 13.02 -3.17 6.28
N CYS A 277 12.20 -2.14 6.06
CA CYS A 277 12.21 -1.35 4.82
C CYS A 277 13.57 -0.67 4.58
N ILE A 278 14.20 -0.09 5.61
CA ILE A 278 15.51 0.58 5.49
C ILE A 278 16.60 -0.41 5.06
N LEU A 279 16.59 -1.63 5.62
CA LEU A 279 17.61 -2.64 5.34
C LEU A 279 17.36 -3.46 4.06
N ALA A 280 16.26 -3.21 3.34
CA ALA A 280 15.96 -3.88 2.06
C ALA A 280 16.99 -3.54 0.97
N GLU A 281 17.45 -2.28 0.88
CA GLU A 281 18.46 -1.86 -0.11
C GLU A 281 19.83 -2.53 0.11
N PRO A 282 20.46 -2.47 1.30
CA PRO A 282 21.71 -3.18 1.56
C PRO A 282 21.63 -4.67 1.26
N LEU A 283 20.50 -5.31 1.58
CA LEU A 283 20.27 -6.72 1.29
C LEU A 283 20.26 -6.98 -0.23
N ALA A 284 19.50 -6.19 -0.99
CA ALA A 284 19.38 -6.34 -2.44
C ALA A 284 20.69 -6.05 -3.20
N LYS A 285 21.59 -5.25 -2.63
CA LYS A 285 22.93 -5.03 -3.20
C LYS A 285 23.86 -6.23 -3.02
N ARG A 286 23.69 -7.00 -1.94
CA ARG A 286 24.54 -8.16 -1.59
C ARG A 286 24.00 -9.48 -2.11
N PHE A 287 22.68 -9.63 -2.19
CA PHE A 287 22.02 -10.88 -2.55
C PHE A 287 21.08 -10.70 -3.75
N CYS A 288 20.79 -11.79 -4.46
CA CYS A 288 19.78 -11.77 -5.51
C CYS A 288 18.40 -11.45 -4.92
N LYS A 289 17.70 -10.47 -5.51
CA LYS A 289 16.39 -9.99 -5.04
C LYS A 289 15.33 -11.09 -4.92
N VAL A 290 15.34 -12.07 -5.82
CA VAL A 290 14.39 -13.19 -5.81
C VAL A 290 14.67 -14.13 -4.64
N LYS A 291 15.94 -14.55 -4.50
CA LYS A 291 16.38 -15.41 -3.39
C LYS A 291 16.18 -14.73 -2.03
N ALA A 292 16.59 -13.46 -1.91
CA ALA A 292 16.37 -12.66 -0.71
C ALA A 292 14.88 -12.58 -0.35
N TYR A 293 14.02 -12.31 -1.33
CA TYR A 293 12.57 -12.24 -1.12
C TYR A 293 11.98 -13.58 -0.64
N ILE A 294 12.34 -14.71 -1.26
CA ILE A 294 11.90 -16.05 -0.83
C ILE A 294 12.38 -16.36 0.59
N THR A 295 13.66 -16.13 0.88
CA THR A 295 14.24 -16.39 2.21
C THR A 295 13.57 -15.54 3.29
N LEU A 296 13.32 -14.26 3.03
CA LEU A 296 12.61 -13.38 3.97
C LEU A 296 11.20 -13.89 4.26
N GLN A 297 10.47 -14.38 3.25
CA GLN A 297 9.13 -14.95 3.45
C GLN A 297 9.16 -16.27 4.22
N LEU A 298 10.16 -17.12 3.97
CA LEU A 298 10.36 -18.35 4.76
C LEU A 298 10.69 -18.03 6.22
N ILE A 299 11.52 -17.02 6.48
CA ILE A 299 11.82 -16.57 7.84
C ILE A 299 10.55 -16.00 8.49
N ALA A 300 9.79 -15.15 7.80
CA ALA A 300 8.54 -14.61 8.32
C ALA A 300 7.53 -15.73 8.66
N ALA A 301 7.39 -16.74 7.80
CA ALA A 301 6.58 -17.91 8.07
C ALA A 301 7.09 -18.71 9.28
N ALA A 302 8.41 -18.91 9.40
CA ALA A 302 8.99 -19.59 10.55
C ALA A 302 8.75 -18.80 11.85
N MET A 303 8.88 -17.47 11.84
CA MET A 303 8.57 -16.64 13.01
C MET A 303 7.09 -16.76 13.41
N CYS A 304 6.18 -16.82 12.44
CA CYS A 304 4.76 -17.07 12.70
C CYS A 304 4.53 -18.44 13.34
N VAL A 305 5.13 -19.50 12.81
CA VAL A 305 5.00 -20.87 13.34
C VAL A 305 5.63 -20.99 14.73
N ILE A 306 6.80 -20.39 14.95
CA ILE A 306 7.46 -20.38 16.27
C ILE A 306 6.60 -19.61 17.28
N SER A 307 5.96 -18.51 16.86
CA SER A 307 5.05 -17.72 17.72
C SER A 307 3.87 -18.55 18.25
N TYR A 308 3.46 -19.62 17.56
CA TYR A 308 2.38 -20.51 18.04
C TYR A 308 2.76 -21.26 19.31
N PHE A 309 4.05 -21.57 19.50
CA PHE A 309 4.55 -22.30 20.67
C PHE A 309 4.90 -21.37 21.84
N VAL A 310 4.72 -20.06 21.69
CA VAL A 310 4.95 -19.08 22.75
C VAL A 310 3.74 -19.07 23.68
N ALA A 311 3.97 -19.43 24.94
CA ALA A 311 2.92 -19.44 25.96
C ALA A 311 2.47 -18.00 26.31
N SER A 312 1.25 -17.87 26.83
CA SER A 312 0.61 -16.57 27.10
C SER A 312 1.32 -15.76 28.19
N ASP A 313 2.07 -16.40 29.08
CA ASP A 313 2.90 -15.77 30.12
C ASP A 313 4.25 -15.26 29.59
N GLN A 314 4.71 -15.73 28.42
CA GLN A 314 5.97 -15.34 27.79
C GLN A 314 5.85 -14.05 26.96
N VAL A 315 5.31 -13.00 27.57
CA VAL A 315 4.98 -11.72 26.91
C VAL A 315 6.17 -11.12 26.18
N VAL A 316 7.34 -11.04 26.82
CA VAL A 316 8.54 -10.44 26.21
C VAL A 316 8.95 -11.18 24.93
N LEU A 317 8.82 -12.51 24.93
CA LEU A 317 9.11 -13.33 23.76
C LEU A 317 8.08 -13.10 22.66
N ALA A 318 6.79 -12.99 23.00
CA ALA A 318 5.73 -12.68 22.03
C ALA A 318 5.96 -11.33 21.33
N PHE A 319 6.38 -10.31 22.09
CA PHE A 319 6.74 -8.99 21.55
C PHE A 319 7.96 -9.08 20.63
N ALA A 320 9.03 -9.75 21.07
CA ALA A 320 10.23 -9.94 20.26
C ALA A 320 9.91 -10.66 18.93
N MET A 321 9.10 -11.73 18.97
CA MET A 321 8.68 -12.47 17.78
C MET A 321 7.87 -11.59 16.81
N PHE A 322 7.00 -10.72 17.33
CA PHE A 322 6.23 -9.80 16.49
C PHE A 322 7.12 -8.75 15.83
N ILE A 323 8.10 -8.19 16.54
CA ILE A 323 9.08 -7.25 16.00
C ILE A 323 9.91 -7.90 14.89
N VAL A 324 10.45 -9.10 15.13
CA VAL A 324 11.29 -9.83 14.16
C VAL A 324 10.48 -10.25 12.94
N TRP A 325 9.23 -10.69 13.14
CA TRP A 325 8.30 -10.93 12.04
C TRP A 325 8.07 -9.65 11.21
N GLY A 326 7.73 -8.53 11.86
CA GLY A 326 7.48 -7.26 11.16
C GLY A 326 8.70 -6.79 10.36
N PHE A 327 9.88 -6.92 10.95
CA PHE A 327 11.17 -6.63 10.33
C PHE A 327 11.41 -7.46 9.06
N THR A 328 11.31 -8.78 9.16
CA THR A 328 11.58 -9.68 8.04
C THR A 328 10.52 -9.57 6.94
N PHE A 329 9.26 -9.42 7.34
CA PHE A 329 8.14 -9.28 6.43
C PHE A 329 8.22 -7.98 5.61
N ASN A 330 8.41 -6.83 6.26
CA ASN A 330 8.42 -5.54 5.57
C ASN A 330 9.71 -5.28 4.79
N MET A 331 10.82 -5.93 5.13
CA MET A 331 12.01 -5.95 4.27
C MET A 331 11.72 -6.52 2.87
N ALA A 332 10.74 -7.42 2.76
CA ALA A 332 10.32 -7.99 1.48
C ALA A 332 9.47 -7.02 0.64
N THR A 333 8.87 -5.99 1.23
CA THR A 333 7.93 -5.10 0.53
C THR A 333 8.62 -4.26 -0.57
N PRO A 334 9.73 -3.54 -0.32
CA PRO A 334 10.46 -2.83 -1.39
C PRO A 334 10.92 -3.76 -2.52
N LEU A 335 11.28 -5.00 -2.19
CA LEU A 335 11.66 -6.03 -3.17
C LEU A 335 10.48 -6.43 -4.06
N LEU A 336 9.25 -6.52 -3.55
CA LEU A 336 8.06 -6.78 -4.36
C LEU A 336 7.84 -5.67 -5.40
N TRP A 337 7.93 -4.42 -4.96
CA TRP A 337 7.69 -3.26 -5.82
C TRP A 337 8.78 -3.03 -6.85
N ALA A 338 10.04 -3.33 -6.52
CA ALA A 338 11.12 -3.31 -7.49
C ALA A 338 10.93 -4.38 -8.58
N LYS A 339 10.43 -5.57 -8.23
CA LYS A 339 10.11 -6.65 -9.18
C LYS A 339 9.04 -6.28 -10.20
N MET A 340 8.14 -5.34 -9.89
CA MET A 340 7.14 -4.87 -10.86
C MET A 340 7.81 -4.23 -12.08
N ALA A 341 8.85 -3.42 -11.87
CA ALA A 341 9.61 -2.82 -12.97
C ALA A 341 10.37 -3.86 -13.79
N ASP A 342 10.87 -4.94 -13.17
CA ASP A 342 11.53 -6.03 -13.89
C ASP A 342 10.54 -6.79 -14.79
N VAL A 343 9.30 -6.95 -14.33
CA VAL A 343 8.21 -7.54 -15.13
C VAL A 343 7.84 -6.65 -16.31
N VAL A 344 7.89 -5.32 -16.15
CA VAL A 344 7.71 -4.37 -17.25
C VAL A 344 8.81 -4.54 -18.30
N ASP A 345 10.07 -4.60 -17.88
CA ASP A 345 11.19 -4.78 -18.81
C ASP A 345 11.14 -6.15 -19.51
N TYR A 346 10.76 -7.21 -18.79
CA TYR A 346 10.55 -8.53 -19.37
C TYR A 346 9.40 -8.54 -20.38
N GLY A 347 8.30 -7.82 -20.10
CA GLY A 347 7.20 -7.65 -21.04
C GLY A 347 7.63 -6.92 -22.31
N GLN A 348 8.44 -5.86 -22.18
CA GLN A 348 9.02 -5.14 -23.30
C GLN A 348 9.93 -6.05 -24.13
N TYR A 349 10.77 -6.84 -23.47
CA TYR A 349 11.65 -7.79 -24.13
C TYR A 349 10.91 -8.88 -24.91
N LYS A 350 9.86 -9.45 -24.32
CA LYS A 350 9.13 -10.59 -24.89
C LYS A 350 8.14 -10.17 -25.98
N ASN A 351 7.42 -9.07 -25.76
CA ASN A 351 6.28 -8.66 -26.58
C ASN A 351 6.55 -7.38 -27.38
N GLY A 352 7.71 -6.74 -27.20
CA GLY A 352 8.06 -5.47 -27.86
C GLY A 352 7.26 -4.25 -27.36
N VAL A 353 6.49 -4.41 -26.27
CA VAL A 353 5.62 -3.35 -25.74
C VAL A 353 5.93 -3.04 -24.28
N ARG A 354 6.03 -1.76 -23.95
CA ARG A 354 6.22 -1.26 -22.59
C ARG A 354 4.91 -0.69 -22.06
N ILE A 355 4.21 -1.48 -21.24
CA ILE A 355 2.91 -1.15 -20.61
C ILE A 355 3.07 -0.97 -19.09
N THR A 356 3.80 0.08 -18.70
CA THR A 356 4.24 0.27 -17.31
C THR A 356 3.06 0.57 -16.39
N GLY A 357 2.20 1.50 -16.79
CA GLY A 357 1.02 1.91 -16.03
C GLY A 357 0.05 0.75 -15.81
N MET A 358 -0.24 -0.04 -16.84
CA MET A 358 -1.14 -1.19 -16.74
C MET A 358 -0.57 -2.31 -15.86
N ILE A 359 0.74 -2.61 -15.94
CA ILE A 359 1.37 -3.61 -15.07
C ILE A 359 1.32 -3.15 -13.60
N TYR A 360 1.64 -1.89 -13.32
CA TYR A 360 1.59 -1.37 -11.94
C TYR A 360 0.17 -1.33 -11.39
N SER A 361 -0.81 -0.81 -12.15
CA SER A 361 -2.18 -0.69 -11.68
C SER A 361 -2.85 -2.04 -11.44
N SER A 362 -2.60 -3.03 -12.31
CA SER A 362 -3.13 -4.38 -12.16
C SER A 362 -2.53 -5.09 -10.95
N VAL A 363 -1.22 -4.99 -10.70
CA VAL A 363 -0.62 -5.58 -9.50
C VAL A 363 -1.14 -4.89 -8.23
N ILE A 364 -1.34 -3.56 -8.25
CA ILE A 364 -1.97 -2.82 -7.15
C ILE A 364 -3.41 -3.29 -6.89
N PHE A 365 -4.18 -3.57 -7.93
CA PHE A 365 -5.51 -4.18 -7.79
C PHE A 365 -5.44 -5.52 -7.04
N PHE A 366 -4.49 -6.40 -7.39
CA PHE A 366 -4.29 -7.66 -6.67
C PHE A 366 -3.76 -7.47 -5.23
N ILE A 367 -2.96 -6.44 -4.96
CA ILE A 367 -2.58 -6.04 -3.59
C ILE A 367 -3.84 -5.69 -2.79
N LYS A 368 -4.72 -4.83 -3.34
CA LYS A 368 -5.99 -4.45 -2.68
C LYS A 368 -6.89 -5.66 -2.45
N LEU A 369 -6.96 -6.59 -3.41
CA LEU A 369 -7.70 -7.84 -3.26
C LEU A 369 -7.13 -8.69 -2.11
N GLY A 370 -5.81 -8.81 -2.00
CA GLY A 370 -5.16 -9.48 -0.88
C GLY A 370 -5.51 -8.86 0.47
N VAL A 371 -5.48 -7.51 0.56
CA VAL A 371 -5.89 -6.78 1.76
C VAL A 371 -7.34 -7.08 2.15
N ALA A 372 -8.26 -7.05 1.19
CA ALA A 372 -9.68 -7.35 1.41
C ALA A 372 -9.89 -8.79 1.90
N ILE A 373 -9.23 -9.77 1.26
CA ILE A 373 -9.29 -11.18 1.67
C ILE A 373 -8.74 -11.36 3.08
N GLY A 374 -7.59 -10.74 3.41
CA GLY A 374 -6.99 -10.84 4.75
C GLY A 374 -7.88 -10.27 5.85
N GLY A 375 -8.49 -9.10 5.60
CA GLY A 375 -9.43 -8.48 6.54
C GLY A 375 -10.72 -9.29 6.73
N ALA A 376 -11.30 -9.79 5.64
CA ALA A 376 -12.48 -10.66 5.70
C ALA A 376 -12.18 -11.98 6.43
N ALA A 377 -11.03 -12.60 6.13
CA ALA A 377 -10.58 -13.82 6.80
C ALA A 377 -10.42 -13.61 8.31
N ALA A 378 -9.87 -12.47 8.76
CA ALA A 378 -9.78 -12.17 10.19
C ALA A 378 -11.15 -12.20 10.88
N GLY A 379 -12.17 -11.57 10.26
CA GLY A 379 -13.54 -11.58 10.77
C GLY A 379 -14.19 -12.96 10.75
N TRP A 380 -14.08 -13.70 9.65
CA TRP A 380 -14.64 -15.05 9.53
C TRP A 380 -14.03 -16.03 10.53
N LEU A 381 -12.72 -15.92 10.79
CA LEU A 381 -12.04 -16.75 11.76
C LEU A 381 -12.50 -16.43 13.19
N LEU A 382 -12.58 -15.15 13.55
CA LEU A 382 -13.12 -14.76 14.86
C LEU A 382 -14.55 -15.26 15.06
N ALA A 383 -15.43 -15.11 14.06
CA ALA A 383 -16.79 -15.62 14.11
C ALA A 383 -16.84 -17.15 14.20
N GLY A 384 -16.03 -17.85 13.40
CA GLY A 384 -15.95 -19.31 13.38
C GLY A 384 -15.44 -19.91 14.70
N TYR A 385 -14.56 -19.21 15.41
CA TYR A 385 -14.09 -19.60 16.74
C TYR A 385 -14.97 -19.10 17.89
N GLY A 386 -16.10 -18.45 17.60
CA GLY A 386 -17.08 -18.00 18.59
C GLY A 386 -16.65 -16.79 19.41
N TYR A 387 -15.84 -15.90 18.83
CA TYR A 387 -15.43 -14.64 19.49
C TYR A 387 -16.63 -13.80 19.92
N GLN A 388 -16.61 -13.33 21.17
CA GLN A 388 -17.57 -12.38 21.71
C GLN A 388 -16.84 -11.19 22.34
N ALA A 389 -17.30 -9.97 22.10
CA ALA A 389 -16.66 -8.79 22.66
C ALA A 389 -16.87 -8.69 24.19
N ASP A 390 -15.83 -8.25 24.89
CA ASP A 390 -15.86 -7.82 26.31
C ASP A 390 -16.35 -8.87 27.33
N VAL A 391 -16.27 -10.15 26.95
CA VAL A 391 -16.46 -11.29 27.85
C VAL A 391 -15.16 -12.08 27.97
N ILE A 392 -15.07 -12.91 29.02
CA ILE A 392 -13.99 -13.90 29.12
C ILE A 392 -14.17 -14.90 27.98
N GLN A 393 -13.15 -15.03 27.13
CA GLN A 393 -13.20 -15.93 25.98
C GLN A 393 -13.09 -17.39 26.43
N THR A 394 -13.76 -18.29 25.72
CA THR A 394 -13.57 -19.74 25.93
C THR A 394 -12.17 -20.17 25.50
N GLU A 395 -11.70 -21.30 26.03
CA GLU A 395 -10.39 -21.86 25.64
C GLU A 395 -10.32 -22.13 24.13
N HIS A 396 -11.41 -22.65 23.53
CA HIS A 396 -11.52 -22.84 22.09
C HIS A 396 -11.33 -21.53 21.32
N THR A 397 -11.95 -20.44 21.79
CA THR A 397 -11.82 -19.13 21.17
C THR A 397 -10.41 -18.55 21.31
N GLN A 398 -9.78 -18.70 22.48
CA GLN A 398 -8.38 -18.26 22.70
C GLN A 398 -7.40 -19.02 21.80
N GLN A 399 -7.56 -20.35 21.69
CA GLN A 399 -6.77 -21.17 20.76
C GLN A 399 -7.02 -20.77 19.31
N GLY A 400 -8.27 -20.47 18.95
CA GLY A 400 -8.66 -19.96 17.65
C GLY A 400 -7.99 -18.64 17.29
N ILE A 401 -7.94 -17.69 18.24
CA ILE A 401 -7.21 -16.41 18.11
C ILE A 401 -5.72 -16.66 17.92
N LEU A 402 -5.11 -17.55 18.73
CA LEU A 402 -3.70 -17.90 18.62
C LEU A 402 -3.38 -18.48 17.23
N LEU A 403 -4.13 -19.49 16.77
CA LEU A 403 -3.96 -20.10 15.44
C LEU A 403 -4.12 -19.09 14.31
N SER A 404 -5.13 -18.22 14.44
CA SER A 404 -5.44 -17.23 13.43
C SER A 404 -4.40 -16.11 13.35
N PHE A 405 -3.79 -15.75 14.48
CA PHE A 405 -2.70 -14.77 14.53
C PHE A 405 -1.36 -15.36 14.07
N THR A 406 -1.15 -16.67 14.25
CA THR A 406 0.15 -17.33 14.03
C THR A 406 0.18 -18.16 12.75
N ILE A 407 -0.51 -19.31 12.73
CA ILE A 407 -0.39 -20.31 11.67
C ILE A 407 -0.96 -19.85 10.33
N TYR A 408 -2.15 -19.25 10.30
CA TYR A 408 -2.78 -18.87 9.02
C TYR A 408 -2.00 -17.77 8.26
N PRO A 409 -1.46 -16.72 8.89
CA PRO A 409 -0.53 -15.81 8.23
C PRO A 409 0.73 -16.50 7.70
N ALA A 410 1.24 -17.54 8.39
CA ALA A 410 2.39 -18.30 7.93
C ALA A 410 2.10 -18.99 6.58
N ILE A 411 0.88 -19.52 6.38
CA ILE A 411 0.45 -20.10 5.11
C ILE A 411 0.57 -19.08 3.97
N GLY A 412 0.15 -17.84 4.20
CA GLY A 412 0.31 -16.75 3.22
C GLY A 412 1.76 -16.56 2.78
N SER A 413 2.68 -16.41 3.73
CA SER A 413 4.12 -16.28 3.44
C SER A 413 4.74 -17.53 2.78
N LEU A 414 4.31 -18.74 3.18
CA LEU A 414 4.76 -19.99 2.54
C LEU A 414 4.26 -20.10 1.10
N LEU A 415 3.01 -19.71 0.83
CA LEU A 415 2.45 -19.66 -0.51
C LEU A 415 3.21 -18.66 -1.39
N VAL A 416 3.61 -17.50 -0.86
CA VAL A 416 4.48 -16.57 -1.58
C VAL A 416 5.81 -17.22 -1.93
N ALA A 417 6.49 -17.85 -0.95
CA ALA A 417 7.75 -18.53 -1.19
C ALA A 417 7.64 -19.67 -2.23
N PHE A 418 6.50 -20.37 -2.25
CA PHE A 418 6.18 -21.40 -3.23
C PHE A 418 5.93 -20.83 -4.63
N VAL A 419 5.06 -19.82 -4.74
CA VAL A 419 4.71 -19.17 -6.02
C VAL A 419 5.92 -18.52 -6.68
N MET A 420 6.80 -17.92 -5.87
CA MET A 420 8.03 -17.29 -6.35
C MET A 420 9.05 -18.27 -6.95
N ARG A 421 8.86 -19.59 -6.83
CA ARG A 421 9.70 -20.59 -7.54
C ARG A 421 9.52 -20.54 -9.05
N TRP A 422 8.36 -20.08 -9.54
CA TRP A 422 8.09 -19.87 -10.97
C TRP A 422 8.57 -18.50 -11.47
N TYR A 423 9.11 -17.66 -10.59
CA TYR A 423 9.66 -16.36 -10.97
C TYR A 423 11.10 -16.48 -11.44
N THR A 424 11.37 -16.19 -12.71
CA THR A 424 12.66 -16.46 -13.37
C THR A 424 13.54 -15.21 -13.52
N LEU A 425 13.06 -14.02 -13.14
CA LEU A 425 13.78 -12.75 -13.31
C LEU A 425 14.79 -12.52 -12.18
N ASP A 426 15.81 -13.37 -12.13
CA ASP A 426 16.96 -13.18 -11.25
C ASP A 426 17.86 -12.01 -11.72
N ASN A 427 18.91 -11.71 -10.96
CA ASN A 427 19.78 -10.57 -11.28
C ASN A 427 20.45 -10.73 -12.66
N GLN A 428 20.91 -11.94 -12.99
CA GLN A 428 21.60 -12.20 -14.26
C GLN A 428 20.65 -12.03 -15.45
N LYS A 429 19.44 -12.58 -15.36
CA LYS A 429 18.44 -12.48 -16.42
C LYS A 429 17.99 -11.04 -16.61
N VAL A 430 17.79 -10.30 -15.53
CA VAL A 430 17.40 -8.89 -15.60
C VAL A 430 18.52 -8.05 -16.19
N ASP A 431 19.77 -8.28 -15.81
CA ASP A 431 20.93 -7.59 -16.38
C ASP A 431 21.08 -7.89 -17.89
N GLN A 432 20.83 -9.15 -18.31
CA GLN A 432 20.81 -9.54 -19.73
C GLN A 432 19.74 -8.76 -20.50
N ILE A 433 18.49 -8.78 -20.02
CA ILE A 433 17.37 -8.08 -20.68
C ILE A 433 17.68 -6.60 -20.80
N HIS A 434 18.22 -5.99 -19.74
CA HIS A 434 18.59 -4.59 -19.74
C HIS A 434 19.69 -4.27 -20.77
N LEU A 435 20.68 -5.15 -20.97
CA LEU A 435 21.70 -4.98 -22.01
C LEU A 435 21.09 -5.07 -23.42
N GLU A 436 20.14 -5.98 -23.65
CA GLU A 436 19.47 -6.15 -24.93
C GLU A 436 18.57 -4.94 -25.26
N LEU A 437 17.76 -4.46 -24.31
CA LEU A 437 16.91 -3.27 -24.49
C LEU A 437 17.71 -1.99 -24.76
N ASN A 438 18.90 -1.84 -24.15
CA ASN A 438 19.78 -0.69 -24.41
C ASN A 438 20.46 -0.75 -25.79
N ARG A 439 20.58 -1.93 -26.40
CA ARG A 439 21.08 -2.08 -27.77
C ARG A 439 20.02 -1.69 -28.78
N GLU A 440 18.76 -2.07 -28.56
CA GLU A 440 17.64 -1.72 -29.45
C GLU A 440 17.29 -0.22 -29.43
N ALA A 441 17.64 0.49 -28.35
CA ALA A 441 17.39 1.92 -28.21
C ALA A 441 18.45 2.82 -28.90
N LYS A 442 19.55 2.25 -29.39
CA LYS A 442 20.61 2.94 -30.15
C LYS A 442 20.43 2.68 -31.63
#